data_AF-A0A9N9EFF8-F1
#
_entry.id   AF-A0A9N9EFF8-F1
#
_cell.length_a   1.000
_cell.length_b   1.000
_cell.length_c   1.000
_cell.angle_alpha   90.00
_cell.angle_beta   90.00
_cell.angle_gamma   90.00
#
_symmetry.space_group_name_H-M   'P 1'
#
loop_
_entity.id
_entity.type
_entity.pdbx_description
1 polymer ?
#
loop_
_entity_poly.entity_id
_entity_poly.type
_entity_poly.pdbx_seq_one_letter_code
_entity_poly.pdbx_strand_id
1 'polypeptide(L)'
;KKQAMSGNKVAKQSTLPTKKEVESWNRQELCNFLISKGIEDKEIKIIIDKQKVDGSTFLELTTETLQKWKIPGGPDIKILKLVNEIQGGIKPFTGKVSVLVDNFSLLKQGEKTVRFYERDVDRVKMLVSYKNLQSFILNGRELGGPLEIICSYSSMRKKLVRFWDKIKSQGFVVHPIKKKPIMTREKRVDMQLATRGEQILEERNPGILVIVTGDSGFKPLIRSAMKKGWKVEIWFLSFGLNFEYQSNKFRRSNDNCQFLKKEYKKILYARELKGPRNFPVEIKHEHVKFLDDEDLLQLFSDLDLFGYWRWIDDDHLTIYVNTKEQEKVVNDWRNAI
;
A
#
# COMPACT_ATOMS: atom_id res chain seq x y z
N LYS A 1 69.05 14.87 -28.50
CA LYS A 1 67.69 15.44 -28.63
C LYS A 1 66.69 14.36 -28.23
N LYS A 2 65.96 14.57 -27.14
CA LYS A 2 65.10 13.58 -26.47
C LYS A 2 63.84 13.28 -27.28
N GLN A 3 63.51 12.00 -27.42
CA GLN A 3 62.20 11.49 -27.80
C GLN A 3 61.22 11.74 -26.66
N ALA A 4 60.03 12.25 -26.98
CA ALA A 4 58.88 12.29 -26.08
C ALA A 4 57.77 11.45 -26.71
N MET A 5 57.57 10.24 -26.18
CA MET A 5 56.35 9.46 -26.42
C MET A 5 55.24 10.06 -25.56
N SER A 6 54.23 10.61 -26.23
CA SER A 6 52.98 11.08 -25.64
C SER A 6 52.13 9.88 -25.22
N GLY A 7 52.09 9.60 -23.92
CA GLY A 7 51.15 8.66 -23.32
C GLY A 7 49.82 9.37 -23.01
N ASN A 8 48.83 9.16 -23.87
CA ASN A 8 47.45 9.55 -23.58
C ASN A 8 46.89 8.67 -22.44
N LYS A 9 46.77 9.26 -21.24
CA LYS A 9 45.96 8.70 -20.14
C LYS A 9 44.49 8.87 -20.48
N VAL A 10 43.83 7.78 -20.87
CA VAL A 10 42.37 7.71 -20.93
C VAL A 10 41.83 7.65 -19.50
N ALA A 11 41.11 8.69 -19.08
CA ALA A 11 40.37 8.71 -17.84
C ALA A 11 39.21 7.70 -17.92
N LYS A 12 39.30 6.57 -17.21
CA LYS A 12 38.17 5.64 -17.04
C LYS A 12 37.13 6.27 -16.11
N GLN A 13 35.98 6.65 -16.66
CA GLN A 13 34.75 6.82 -15.89
C GLN A 13 34.45 5.51 -15.16
N SER A 14 34.58 5.47 -13.83
CA SER A 14 34.26 4.28 -13.05
C SER A 14 32.74 4.18 -12.85
N THR A 15 32.09 3.32 -13.60
CA THR A 15 30.70 2.91 -13.34
C THR A 15 30.62 2.13 -12.03
N LEU A 16 29.55 2.31 -11.25
CA LEU A 16 29.27 1.49 -10.07
C LEU A 16 28.95 0.04 -10.50
N PRO A 17 29.42 -0.99 -9.77
CA PRO A 17 29.07 -2.38 -10.04
C PRO A 17 27.58 -2.64 -9.70
N THR A 18 27.00 -3.65 -10.32
CA THR A 18 25.67 -4.15 -9.98
C THR A 18 25.68 -4.98 -8.70
N LYS A 19 24.55 -5.04 -8.00
CA LYS A 19 24.37 -5.91 -6.82
C LYS A 19 24.83 -7.35 -7.07
N LYS A 20 24.44 -7.95 -8.20
CA LYS A 20 24.76 -9.34 -8.55
C LYS A 20 26.26 -9.56 -8.77
N GLU A 21 26.96 -8.58 -9.32
CA GLU A 21 28.42 -8.65 -9.45
C GLU A 21 29.07 -8.63 -8.06
N VAL A 22 28.66 -7.71 -7.19
CA VAL A 22 29.24 -7.60 -5.84
C VAL A 22 28.94 -8.82 -4.98
N GLU A 23 27.76 -9.44 -5.10
CA GLU A 23 27.45 -10.71 -4.41
C GLU A 23 28.43 -11.84 -4.75
N SER A 24 29.02 -11.82 -5.95
CA SER A 24 29.98 -12.83 -6.40
C SER A 24 31.43 -12.53 -6.01
N TRP A 25 31.71 -11.36 -5.46
CA TRP A 25 33.08 -10.93 -5.18
C TRP A 25 33.70 -11.65 -4.00
N ASN A 26 34.92 -12.11 -4.21
CA ASN A 26 35.81 -12.52 -3.14
C ASN A 26 36.40 -11.30 -2.41
N ARG A 27 37.12 -11.57 -1.31
CA ARG A 27 37.74 -10.53 -0.47
C ARG A 27 38.73 -9.64 -1.21
N GLN A 28 39.46 -10.17 -2.19
CA GLN A 28 40.44 -9.39 -2.96
C GLN A 28 39.74 -8.43 -3.94
N GLU A 29 38.68 -8.88 -4.60
CA GLU A 29 37.88 -8.06 -5.50
C GLU A 29 37.20 -6.92 -4.74
N LEU A 30 36.62 -7.22 -3.58
CA LEU A 30 36.05 -6.19 -2.70
C LEU A 30 37.12 -5.20 -2.21
N CYS A 31 38.30 -5.70 -1.80
CA CYS A 31 39.42 -4.84 -1.38
C CYS A 31 39.80 -3.84 -2.49
N ASN A 32 40.02 -4.34 -3.71
CA ASN A 32 40.36 -3.50 -4.87
C ASN A 32 39.27 -2.46 -5.15
N PHE A 33 38.00 -2.83 -5.01
CA PHE A 33 36.89 -1.89 -5.16
C PHE A 33 36.91 -0.80 -4.09
N LEU A 34 37.08 -1.13 -2.81
CA LEU A 34 37.12 -0.15 -1.72
C LEU A 34 38.29 0.84 -1.88
N ILE A 35 39.46 0.36 -2.31
CA ILE A 35 40.61 1.21 -2.68
C ILE A 35 40.21 2.17 -3.80
N SER A 36 39.56 1.66 -4.86
CA SER A 36 39.15 2.50 -6.00
C SER A 36 38.13 3.60 -5.62
N LYS A 37 37.40 3.42 -4.52
CA LYS A 37 36.44 4.41 -3.98
C LYS A 37 37.07 5.31 -2.92
N GLY A 38 38.37 5.17 -2.65
CA GLY A 38 39.12 5.98 -1.72
C GLY A 38 38.73 5.74 -0.27
N ILE A 39 38.52 4.47 0.11
CA ILE A 39 38.53 4.05 1.52
C ILE A 39 39.99 3.82 1.91
N GLU A 40 40.42 4.31 3.07
CA GLU A 40 41.82 4.23 3.50
C GLU A 40 42.20 2.81 3.97
N ASP A 41 43.47 2.46 3.84
CA ASP A 41 43.99 1.12 4.14
C ASP A 41 43.70 0.65 5.56
N LYS A 42 43.66 1.56 6.55
CA LYS A 42 43.37 1.21 7.94
C LYS A 42 41.94 0.67 8.13
N GLU A 43 40.95 1.24 7.44
CA GLU A 43 39.57 0.72 7.46
C GLU A 43 39.45 -0.56 6.65
N ILE A 44 40.10 -0.64 5.49
CA ILE A 44 40.11 -1.85 4.65
C ILE A 44 40.69 -3.02 5.43
N LYS A 45 41.78 -2.82 6.18
CA LYS A 45 42.37 -3.85 7.05
C LYS A 45 41.41 -4.31 8.14
N ILE A 46 40.56 -3.43 8.67
CA ILE A 46 39.52 -3.84 9.62
C ILE A 46 38.48 -4.71 8.90
N ILE A 47 37.95 -4.26 7.77
CA ILE A 47 36.85 -4.92 7.05
C ILE A 47 37.29 -6.26 6.44
N ILE A 48 38.39 -6.26 5.69
CA ILE A 48 38.86 -7.40 4.90
C ILE A 48 39.70 -8.35 5.74
N ASP A 49 40.68 -7.85 6.50
CA ASP A 49 41.64 -8.73 7.18
C ASP A 49 41.10 -9.20 8.54
N LYS A 50 40.56 -8.28 9.35
CA LYS A 50 40.06 -8.62 10.70
C LYS A 50 38.67 -9.24 10.65
N GLN A 51 37.73 -8.65 9.92
CA GLN A 51 36.33 -9.09 9.87
C GLN A 51 36.05 -10.07 8.73
N LYS A 52 37.00 -10.28 7.81
CA LYS A 52 36.91 -11.25 6.70
C LYS A 52 35.67 -11.05 5.81
N VAL A 53 35.25 -9.79 5.61
CA VAL A 53 34.08 -9.43 4.81
C VAL A 53 34.33 -9.69 3.33
N ASP A 54 33.48 -10.50 2.69
CA ASP A 54 33.43 -10.68 1.24
C ASP A 54 32.34 -9.80 0.60
N GLY A 55 32.15 -9.89 -0.71
CA GLY A 55 31.20 -9.04 -1.43
C GLY A 55 29.74 -9.22 -1.00
N SER A 56 29.31 -10.45 -0.71
CA SER A 56 27.97 -10.73 -0.19
C SER A 56 27.77 -10.11 1.19
N THR A 57 28.73 -10.29 2.11
CA THR A 57 28.71 -9.75 3.47
C THR A 57 28.79 -8.22 3.47
N PHE A 58 29.52 -7.64 2.52
CA PHE A 58 29.65 -6.20 2.35
C PHE A 58 28.30 -5.53 2.09
N LEU A 59 27.44 -6.17 1.30
CA LEU A 59 26.10 -5.67 1.01
C LEU A 59 25.18 -5.70 2.25
N GLU A 60 25.51 -6.49 3.28
CA GLU A 60 24.73 -6.57 4.52
C GLU A 60 25.22 -5.62 5.61
N LEU A 61 26.24 -4.79 5.34
CA LEU A 61 26.78 -3.88 6.34
C LEU A 61 25.76 -2.83 6.78
N THR A 62 25.70 -2.62 8.10
CA THR A 62 24.85 -1.62 8.74
C THR A 62 25.68 -0.66 9.58
N THR A 63 25.10 0.48 9.95
CA THR A 63 25.71 1.44 10.88
C THR A 63 26.11 0.76 12.20
N GLU A 64 25.25 -0.11 12.76
CA GLU A 64 25.52 -0.82 14.01
C GLU A 64 26.75 -1.74 13.87
N THR A 65 26.86 -2.45 12.74
CA THR A 65 28.00 -3.32 12.44
C THR A 65 29.31 -2.53 12.37
N LEU A 66 29.34 -1.41 11.64
CA LEU A 66 30.54 -0.60 11.45
C LEU A 66 30.97 0.09 12.76
N GLN A 67 30.01 0.56 13.55
CA GLN A 67 30.29 1.13 14.88
C GLN A 67 30.86 0.08 15.84
N LYS A 68 30.32 -1.14 15.84
CA LYS A 68 30.84 -2.26 16.63
C LYS A 68 32.30 -2.59 16.27
N TRP A 69 32.67 -2.40 15.01
CA TRP A 69 34.04 -2.59 14.53
C TRP A 69 34.95 -1.38 14.73
N LYS A 70 34.43 -0.31 15.38
CA LYS A 70 35.14 0.93 15.65
C LYS A 70 35.62 1.63 14.37
N ILE A 71 34.86 1.52 13.28
CA ILE A 71 35.10 2.33 12.07
C ILE A 71 34.72 3.79 12.39
N PRO A 72 35.58 4.78 12.08
CA PRO A 72 35.26 6.18 12.32
C PRO A 72 34.07 6.66 11.48
N GLY A 73 33.38 7.70 11.97
CA GLY A 73 32.14 8.21 11.37
C GLY A 73 32.23 8.59 9.88
N GLY A 74 33.31 9.25 9.46
CA GLY A 74 33.48 9.64 8.05
C GLY A 74 33.50 8.43 7.10
N PRO A 75 34.41 7.47 7.30
CA PRO A 75 34.43 6.21 6.56
C PRO A 75 33.13 5.40 6.67
N ASP A 76 32.48 5.37 7.84
CA ASP A 76 31.22 4.62 8.00
C ASP A 76 30.13 5.12 7.03
N ILE A 77 29.98 6.44 6.91
CA ILE A 77 28.97 7.08 6.08
C ILE A 77 29.29 6.75 4.62
N LYS A 78 30.56 6.84 4.24
CA LYS A 78 31.01 6.59 2.88
C LYS A 78 30.80 5.13 2.46
N ILE A 79 31.08 4.18 3.34
CA ILE A 79 30.86 2.74 3.10
C ILE A 79 29.37 2.45 2.94
N LEU A 80 28.53 2.94 3.86
CA LEU A 80 27.08 2.72 3.79
C LEU A 80 26.47 3.35 2.55
N LYS A 81 26.98 4.52 2.13
CA LYS A 81 26.57 5.15 0.87
C LYS A 81 26.89 4.25 -0.32
N LEU A 82 28.10 3.68 -0.38
CA LEU A 82 28.48 2.75 -1.45
C LEU A 82 27.60 1.49 -1.47
N VAL A 83 27.35 0.89 -0.30
CA VAL A 83 26.44 -0.26 -0.18
C VAL A 83 25.06 0.10 -0.73
N ASN A 84 24.50 1.23 -0.31
CA ASN A 84 23.20 1.70 -0.79
C ASN A 84 23.19 1.97 -2.30
N GLU A 85 24.23 2.62 -2.84
CA GLU A 85 24.37 2.91 -4.27
C GLU A 85 24.44 1.62 -5.11
N ILE A 86 25.21 0.62 -4.67
CA ILE A 86 25.36 -0.68 -5.34
C ILE A 86 24.05 -1.49 -5.26
N GLN A 87 23.33 -1.37 -4.15
CA GLN A 87 22.01 -1.97 -3.99
C GLN A 87 20.91 -1.29 -4.81
N GLY A 88 21.25 -0.29 -5.64
CA GLY A 88 20.33 0.41 -6.54
C GLY A 88 20.13 1.88 -6.22
N GLY A 89 20.89 2.43 -5.26
CA GLY A 89 20.75 3.79 -4.76
C GLY A 89 19.43 4.03 -4.04
N ILE A 90 19.32 5.19 -3.38
CA ILE A 90 18.00 5.76 -3.16
C ILE A 90 17.51 6.16 -4.54
N LYS A 91 16.75 5.26 -5.16
CA LYS A 91 16.00 5.54 -6.39
C LYS A 91 15.29 6.91 -6.26
N PRO A 92 15.23 7.71 -7.32
CA PRO A 92 14.72 9.08 -7.22
C PRO A 92 13.28 9.08 -6.70
N PHE A 93 13.00 9.97 -5.74
CA PHE A 93 11.66 10.14 -5.20
C PHE A 93 10.75 10.74 -6.28
N THR A 94 9.76 9.96 -6.71
CA THR A 94 8.87 10.30 -7.82
C THR A 94 7.62 11.05 -7.37
N GLY A 95 7.28 11.01 -6.08
CA GLY A 95 6.00 11.53 -5.56
C GLY A 95 4.76 10.71 -5.93
N LYS A 96 4.89 9.67 -6.78
CA LYS A 96 3.78 8.82 -7.19
C LYS A 96 3.31 7.91 -6.06
N VAL A 97 2.02 7.58 -6.05
CA VAL A 97 1.36 6.85 -4.95
C VAL A 97 1.19 5.37 -5.29
N SER A 98 1.70 4.49 -4.43
CA SER A 98 1.42 3.04 -4.48
C SER A 98 0.49 2.67 -3.33
N VAL A 99 -0.64 2.03 -3.62
CA VAL A 99 -1.70 1.75 -2.64
C VAL A 99 -1.83 0.25 -2.39
N LEU A 100 -1.75 -0.15 -1.12
CA LEU A 100 -2.04 -1.49 -0.63
C LEU A 100 -3.27 -1.46 0.26
N VAL A 101 -4.27 -2.29 -0.06
CA VAL A 101 -5.51 -2.38 0.71
C VAL A 101 -5.60 -3.71 1.42
N ASP A 102 -5.66 -3.64 2.76
CA ASP A 102 -6.14 -4.75 3.57
C ASP A 102 -7.67 -4.76 3.54
N ASN A 103 -8.26 -5.48 2.58
CA ASN A 103 -9.71 -5.53 2.47
C ASN A 103 -10.38 -6.17 3.69
N PHE A 104 -9.68 -7.09 4.39
CA PHE A 104 -10.25 -7.71 5.57
C PHE A 104 -10.35 -6.73 6.74
N SER A 105 -9.26 -6.00 7.02
CA SER A 105 -9.24 -4.95 8.04
C SER A 105 -10.20 -3.81 7.69
N LEU A 106 -10.22 -3.36 6.43
CA LEU A 106 -11.11 -2.30 5.97
C LEU A 106 -12.59 -2.65 6.18
N LEU A 107 -13.03 -3.85 5.79
CA LEU A 107 -14.41 -4.28 6.00
C LEU A 107 -14.74 -4.47 7.48
N LYS A 108 -13.83 -5.05 8.28
CA LYS A 108 -14.01 -5.23 9.73
C LYS A 108 -14.17 -3.88 10.45
N GLN A 109 -13.40 -2.87 10.06
CA GLN A 109 -13.52 -1.51 10.58
C GLN A 109 -14.75 -0.79 10.04
N GLY A 110 -15.10 -1.03 8.78
CA GLY A 110 -16.30 -0.54 8.14
C GLY A 110 -17.56 -0.98 8.87
N GLU A 111 -17.66 -2.26 9.20
CA GLU A 111 -18.79 -2.81 9.96
C GLU A 111 -18.96 -2.11 11.31
N LYS A 112 -17.86 -1.88 12.04
CA LYS A 112 -17.89 -1.13 13.31
C LYS A 112 -18.29 0.33 13.11
N THR A 113 -17.75 0.96 12.07
CA THR A 113 -18.02 2.38 11.73
C THR A 113 -19.49 2.58 11.39
N VAL A 114 -20.01 1.74 10.50
CA VAL A 114 -21.42 1.75 10.10
C VAL A 114 -22.32 1.45 11.29
N ARG A 115 -22.05 0.42 12.11
CA ARG A 115 -22.89 0.16 13.31
C ARG A 115 -22.91 1.31 14.32
N PHE A 116 -21.83 2.08 14.39
CA PHE A 116 -21.75 3.19 15.33
C PHE A 116 -22.51 4.43 14.82
N TYR A 117 -22.38 4.76 13.53
CA TYR A 117 -22.96 5.98 12.95
C TYR A 117 -24.33 5.75 12.31
N GLU A 118 -24.55 4.58 11.72
CA GLU A 118 -25.80 4.16 11.09
C GLU A 118 -26.57 3.26 12.07
N ARG A 119 -27.76 3.70 12.49
CA ARG A 119 -28.62 2.92 13.38
C ARG A 119 -29.13 1.65 12.67
N ASP A 120 -29.28 0.57 13.43
CA ASP A 120 -30.00 -0.66 13.03
C ASP A 120 -29.42 -1.45 11.83
N VAL A 121 -28.15 -1.24 11.47
CA VAL A 121 -27.52 -1.98 10.35
C VAL A 121 -27.10 -3.38 10.81
N ASP A 122 -28.02 -4.35 10.68
CA ASP A 122 -27.81 -5.73 11.12
C ASP A 122 -27.11 -6.60 10.06
N ARG A 123 -26.07 -7.34 10.48
CA ARG A 123 -25.27 -8.34 9.70
C ARG A 123 -25.20 -8.13 8.18
N VAL A 124 -24.85 -6.93 7.71
CA VAL A 124 -24.79 -6.67 6.27
C VAL A 124 -23.48 -7.11 5.65
N LYS A 125 -23.58 -7.67 4.45
CA LYS A 125 -22.42 -7.95 3.61
C LYS A 125 -21.96 -6.63 2.99
N MET A 126 -21.02 -5.99 3.67
CA MET A 126 -20.41 -4.75 3.20
C MET A 126 -19.47 -5.00 2.02
N LEU A 127 -19.45 -4.04 1.11
CA LEU A 127 -18.54 -3.96 -0.03
C LEU A 127 -17.84 -2.59 -0.04
N VAL A 128 -16.81 -2.49 -0.88
CA VAL A 128 -15.96 -1.31 -1.01
C VAL A 128 -16.01 -0.84 -2.45
N SER A 129 -16.28 0.46 -2.66
CA SER A 129 -15.96 1.13 -3.93
C SER A 129 -14.48 1.46 -3.94
N TYR A 130 -13.71 0.61 -4.64
CA TYR A 130 -12.26 0.82 -4.78
C TYR A 130 -11.94 2.02 -5.67
N LYS A 131 -12.83 2.38 -6.59
CA LYS A 131 -12.74 3.61 -7.38
C LYS A 131 -12.79 4.83 -6.47
N ASN A 132 -13.81 4.95 -5.62
CA ASN A 132 -13.92 6.09 -4.71
C ASN A 132 -12.78 6.09 -3.70
N LEU A 133 -12.43 4.93 -3.13
CA LEU A 133 -11.27 4.81 -2.24
C LEU A 133 -9.98 5.32 -2.91
N GLN A 134 -9.70 4.89 -4.14
CA GLN A 134 -8.54 5.35 -4.89
C GLN A 134 -8.61 6.86 -5.14
N SER A 135 -9.75 7.39 -5.58
CA SER A 135 -9.92 8.83 -5.82
C SER A 135 -9.67 9.66 -4.55
N PHE A 136 -10.18 9.22 -3.39
CA PHE A 136 -9.94 9.87 -2.10
C PHE A 136 -8.47 9.83 -1.70
N ILE A 137 -7.83 8.67 -1.85
CA ILE A 137 -6.40 8.51 -1.51
C ILE A 137 -5.57 9.39 -2.44
N LEU A 138 -5.82 9.37 -3.74
CA LEU A 138 -5.00 10.11 -4.70
C LEU A 138 -5.17 11.61 -4.52
N ASN A 139 -6.40 12.11 -4.40
CA ASN A 139 -6.67 13.55 -4.28
C ASN A 139 -5.87 14.39 -5.32
N GLY A 140 -5.92 13.95 -6.58
CA GLY A 140 -5.17 14.56 -7.70
C GLY A 140 -3.72 14.09 -7.87
N ARG A 141 -3.17 13.28 -6.96
CA ARG A 141 -1.84 12.67 -7.09
C ARG A 141 -1.81 11.57 -8.15
N GLU A 142 -0.65 11.36 -8.75
CA GLU A 142 -0.45 10.31 -9.76
C GLU A 142 -0.18 8.93 -9.10
N LEU A 143 -0.69 7.86 -9.72
CA LEU A 143 -0.39 6.48 -9.31
C LEU A 143 1.01 6.06 -9.73
N GLY A 144 1.71 5.37 -8.83
CA GLY A 144 2.98 4.70 -9.10
C GLY A 144 2.82 3.27 -9.64
N GLY A 145 1.59 2.79 -9.72
CA GLY A 145 1.19 1.47 -10.21
C GLY A 145 -0.27 1.20 -9.84
N PRO A 146 -0.84 0.04 -10.21
CA PRO A 146 -2.21 -0.29 -9.86
C PRO A 146 -2.38 -0.37 -8.33
N LEU A 147 -3.58 0.00 -7.85
CA LEU A 147 -3.97 -0.25 -6.46
C LEU A 147 -4.15 -1.75 -6.27
N GLU A 148 -3.53 -2.26 -5.20
CA GLU A 148 -3.49 -3.70 -4.94
C GLU A 148 -4.30 -4.08 -3.70
N ILE A 149 -5.17 -5.06 -3.86
CA ILE A 149 -6.17 -5.46 -2.88
C ILE A 149 -5.82 -6.83 -2.35
N ILE A 150 -5.47 -6.91 -1.08
CA ILE A 150 -5.24 -8.17 -0.38
C ILE A 150 -6.57 -8.63 0.21
N CYS A 151 -7.09 -9.77 -0.26
CA CYS A 151 -8.39 -10.27 0.16
C CYS A 151 -8.36 -11.75 0.54
N SER A 152 -9.25 -12.15 1.44
CA SER A 152 -9.40 -13.57 1.80
C SER A 152 -10.18 -14.33 0.73
N TYR A 153 -9.87 -15.62 0.51
CA TYR A 153 -10.65 -16.46 -0.40
C TYR A 153 -12.13 -16.59 0.02
N SER A 154 -12.43 -16.47 1.33
CA SER A 154 -13.82 -16.40 1.79
C SER A 154 -14.58 -15.18 1.25
N SER A 155 -13.87 -14.11 0.90
CA SER A 155 -14.42 -12.92 0.24
C SER A 155 -14.62 -13.13 -1.27
N MET A 156 -14.08 -14.22 -1.85
CA MET A 156 -14.15 -14.57 -3.28
C MET A 156 -15.19 -15.68 -3.57
N ARG A 157 -16.22 -15.84 -2.73
CA ARG A 157 -17.28 -16.87 -2.93
C ARG A 157 -17.96 -16.70 -4.29
N LYS A 158 -18.51 -17.79 -4.85
CA LYS A 158 -19.22 -17.81 -6.16
C LYS A 158 -20.18 -16.64 -6.36
N LYS A 159 -20.92 -16.23 -5.32
CA LYS A 159 -21.86 -15.10 -5.34
C LYS A 159 -21.22 -13.72 -5.57
N LEU A 160 -19.89 -13.60 -5.53
CA LEU A 160 -19.14 -12.34 -5.73
C LEU A 160 -18.20 -12.40 -6.94
N VAL A 161 -18.25 -13.44 -7.77
CA VAL A 161 -17.34 -13.57 -8.92
C VAL A 161 -17.48 -12.36 -9.85
N ARG A 162 -18.71 -12.01 -10.25
CA ARG A 162 -18.99 -10.82 -11.08
C ARG A 162 -18.47 -9.51 -10.46
N PHE A 163 -18.56 -9.37 -9.13
CA PHE A 163 -18.02 -8.21 -8.43
C PHE A 163 -16.50 -8.14 -8.61
N TRP A 164 -15.78 -9.22 -8.34
CA TRP A 164 -14.31 -9.22 -8.45
C TRP A 164 -13.81 -9.14 -9.89
N ASP A 165 -14.53 -9.69 -10.85
CA ASP A 165 -14.19 -9.54 -12.27
C ASP A 165 -14.36 -8.09 -12.71
N LYS A 166 -15.42 -7.41 -12.24
CA LYS A 166 -15.59 -5.96 -12.41
C LYS A 166 -14.45 -5.17 -11.77
N ILE A 167 -14.06 -5.49 -10.53
CA ILE A 167 -12.93 -4.82 -9.87
C ILE A 167 -11.64 -4.99 -10.68
N LYS A 168 -11.36 -6.19 -11.20
CA LYS A 168 -10.17 -6.40 -12.04
C LYS A 168 -10.25 -5.66 -13.38
N SER A 169 -11.42 -5.62 -14.03
CA SER A 169 -11.58 -4.90 -15.31
C SER A 169 -11.42 -3.38 -15.16
N GLN A 170 -11.57 -2.86 -13.94
CA GLN A 170 -11.29 -1.46 -13.61
C GLN A 170 -9.79 -1.16 -13.39
N GLY A 171 -8.90 -2.14 -13.59
CA GLY A 171 -7.44 -1.96 -13.48
C GLY A 171 -6.88 -2.24 -12.08
N PHE A 172 -7.69 -2.72 -11.14
CA PHE A 172 -7.24 -3.10 -9.80
C PHE A 172 -6.60 -4.50 -9.80
N VAL A 173 -5.53 -4.66 -9.02
CA VAL A 173 -4.90 -5.97 -8.83
C VAL A 173 -5.45 -6.61 -7.56
N VAL A 174 -6.04 -7.80 -7.68
CA VAL A 174 -6.65 -8.52 -6.55
C VAL A 174 -5.81 -9.75 -6.21
N HIS A 175 -5.37 -9.85 -4.95
CA HIS A 175 -4.56 -10.93 -4.41
C HIS A 175 -5.38 -11.82 -3.47
N PRO A 176 -6.02 -12.89 -3.97
CA PRO A 176 -6.85 -13.77 -3.14
C PRO A 176 -6.01 -14.76 -2.34
N ILE A 177 -6.26 -14.82 -1.03
CA ILE A 177 -5.53 -15.69 -0.10
C ILE A 177 -6.33 -16.94 0.21
N LYS A 178 -5.82 -18.09 -0.25
CA LYS A 178 -6.40 -19.42 0.04
C LYS A 178 -6.34 -19.78 1.53
N LYS A 179 -7.28 -20.62 1.98
CA LYS A 179 -7.29 -21.15 3.36
C LYS A 179 -6.07 -22.06 3.56
N LYS A 180 -5.33 -21.87 4.66
CA LYS A 180 -4.31 -22.82 5.16
C LYS A 180 -4.74 -23.33 6.55
N PRO A 181 -4.57 -24.62 6.88
CA PRO A 181 -5.07 -25.17 8.15
C PRO A 181 -4.40 -24.56 9.39
N ILE A 182 -3.11 -24.22 9.28
CA ILE A 182 -2.23 -23.94 10.44
C ILE A 182 -2.18 -22.45 10.82
N MET A 183 -2.74 -21.57 10.00
CA MET A 183 -2.67 -20.11 10.22
C MET A 183 -4.06 -19.48 10.25
N THR A 184 -4.25 -18.46 11.09
CA THR A 184 -5.50 -17.69 11.11
C THR A 184 -5.65 -16.91 9.80
N ARG A 185 -6.89 -16.51 9.47
CA ARG A 185 -7.17 -15.74 8.26
C ARG A 185 -6.46 -14.38 8.25
N GLU A 186 -6.49 -13.70 9.39
CA GLU A 186 -5.87 -12.37 9.60
C GLU A 186 -4.36 -12.44 9.37
N LYS A 187 -3.65 -13.33 10.09
CA LYS A 187 -2.20 -13.52 9.91
C LYS A 187 -1.76 -13.81 8.48
N ARG A 188 -2.59 -14.51 7.68
CA ARG A 188 -2.29 -14.71 6.25
C ARG A 188 -2.39 -13.43 5.44
N VAL A 189 -3.43 -12.63 5.69
CA VAL A 189 -3.63 -11.32 5.05
C VAL A 189 -2.45 -10.41 5.40
N ASP A 190 -2.06 -10.36 6.67
CA ASP A 190 -0.94 -9.53 7.13
C ASP A 190 0.37 -9.93 6.47
N MET A 191 0.67 -11.23 6.43
CA MET A 191 1.89 -11.74 5.80
C MET A 191 1.91 -11.41 4.30
N GLN A 192 0.82 -11.64 3.58
CA GLN A 192 0.75 -11.34 2.15
C GLN A 192 0.87 -9.83 1.86
N LEU A 193 0.25 -8.99 2.70
CA LEU A 193 0.33 -7.55 2.57
C LEU A 193 1.76 -7.04 2.81
N ALA A 194 2.43 -7.57 3.84
CA ALA A 194 3.83 -7.24 4.11
C ALA A 194 4.75 -7.68 2.96
N THR A 195 4.59 -8.92 2.48
CA THR A 195 5.36 -9.45 1.34
C THR A 195 5.13 -8.62 0.09
N ARG A 196 3.88 -8.28 -0.25
CA ARG A 196 3.61 -7.46 -1.44
C ARG A 196 4.14 -6.05 -1.29
N GLY A 197 4.08 -5.48 -0.09
CA GLY A 197 4.73 -4.22 0.24
C GLY A 197 6.21 -4.23 -0.06
N GLU A 198 6.97 -5.21 0.44
CA GLU A 198 8.41 -5.30 0.15
C GLU A 198 8.70 -5.41 -1.35
N GLN A 199 7.92 -6.21 -2.08
CA GLN A 199 8.07 -6.32 -3.53
C GLN A 199 7.82 -4.98 -4.23
N ILE A 200 6.81 -4.20 -3.83
CA ILE A 200 6.59 -2.85 -4.37
C ILE A 200 7.81 -1.96 -4.13
N LEU A 201 8.39 -2.01 -2.92
CA LEU A 201 9.56 -1.22 -2.57
C LEU A 201 10.79 -1.58 -3.41
N GLU A 202 10.88 -2.83 -3.88
CA GLU A 202 11.97 -3.34 -4.73
C GLU A 202 11.73 -3.09 -6.22
N GLU A 203 10.50 -3.29 -6.70
CA GLU A 203 10.13 -3.19 -8.11
C GLU A 203 10.02 -1.73 -8.56
N ARG A 204 9.55 -0.83 -7.71
CA ARG A 204 9.18 0.55 -8.09
C ARG A 204 10.20 1.59 -7.61
N ASN A 205 10.14 2.77 -8.22
CA ASN A 205 10.85 3.93 -7.71
C ASN A 205 10.11 4.48 -6.47
N PRO A 206 10.83 4.96 -5.45
CA PRO A 206 10.28 5.57 -4.26
C PRO A 206 9.29 6.66 -4.60
N GLY A 207 8.21 6.65 -3.85
CA GLY A 207 7.17 7.64 -3.87
C GLY A 207 6.47 7.57 -2.53
N ILE A 208 5.16 7.49 -2.56
CA ILE A 208 4.33 7.39 -1.37
C ILE A 208 3.73 5.99 -1.32
N LEU A 209 4.07 5.21 -0.29
CA LEU A 209 3.41 3.95 0.01
C LEU A 209 2.21 4.24 0.91
N VAL A 210 1.01 4.04 0.39
CA VAL A 210 -0.23 4.10 1.16
C VAL A 210 -0.62 2.69 1.58
N ILE A 211 -0.79 2.50 2.89
CA ILE A 211 -1.29 1.24 3.45
C ILE A 211 -2.67 1.52 4.06
N VAL A 212 -3.71 0.93 3.47
CA VAL A 212 -5.08 1.03 3.98
C VAL A 212 -5.32 -0.10 4.98
N THR A 213 -4.98 0.17 6.24
CA THR A 213 -5.19 -0.72 7.38
C THR A 213 -5.10 0.07 8.69
N GLY A 214 -5.71 -0.47 9.74
CA GLY A 214 -5.59 0.06 11.10
C GLY A 214 -4.65 -0.77 12.00
N ASP A 215 -4.10 -1.88 11.48
CA ASP A 215 -3.29 -2.82 12.25
C ASP A 215 -1.84 -2.34 12.41
N SER A 216 -1.29 -2.44 13.62
CA SER A 216 0.09 -2.04 13.93
C SER A 216 1.17 -3.06 13.52
N GLY A 217 0.78 -4.25 13.06
CA GLY A 217 1.68 -5.30 12.59
C GLY A 217 2.60 -4.90 11.43
N PHE A 218 2.32 -3.79 10.74
CA PHE A 218 3.07 -3.35 9.56
C PHE A 218 4.25 -2.41 9.86
N LYS A 219 4.60 -2.20 11.13
CA LYS A 219 5.81 -1.44 11.52
C LYS A 219 7.10 -1.88 10.80
N PRO A 220 7.38 -3.18 10.59
CA PRO A 220 8.57 -3.60 9.85
C PRO A 220 8.57 -3.09 8.39
N LEU A 221 7.44 -3.22 7.69
CA LEU A 221 7.28 -2.71 6.31
C LEU A 221 7.46 -1.19 6.26
N ILE A 222 6.87 -0.46 7.22
CA ILE A 222 7.01 1.01 7.31
C ILE A 222 8.50 1.39 7.46
N ARG A 223 9.25 0.70 8.31
CA ARG A 223 10.70 0.93 8.50
C ARG A 223 11.49 0.62 7.23
N SER A 224 11.17 -0.48 6.54
CA SER A 224 11.81 -0.84 5.26
C SER A 224 11.57 0.23 4.20
N ALA A 225 10.33 0.69 4.05
CA ALA A 225 9.96 1.75 3.12
C ALA A 225 10.76 3.03 3.37
N MET A 226 10.81 3.50 4.63
CA MET A 226 11.57 4.69 4.99
C MET A 226 13.08 4.55 4.69
N LYS A 227 13.68 3.38 4.98
CA LYS A 227 15.07 3.09 4.63
C LYS A 227 15.33 3.13 3.13
N LYS A 228 14.35 2.71 2.33
CA LYS A 228 14.37 2.73 0.86
C LYS A 228 13.95 4.09 0.26
N GLY A 229 13.82 5.14 1.07
CA GLY A 229 13.51 6.50 0.60
C GLY A 229 12.03 6.77 0.29
N TRP A 230 11.12 5.89 0.71
CA TRP A 230 9.68 6.08 0.54
C TRP A 230 9.09 6.92 1.66
N LYS A 231 8.09 7.75 1.31
CA LYS A 231 7.13 8.27 2.30
C LYS A 231 6.05 7.21 2.53
N VAL A 232 5.53 7.12 3.75
CA VAL A 232 4.49 6.15 4.09
C VAL A 232 3.29 6.85 4.68
N GLU A 233 2.10 6.53 4.19
CA GLU A 233 0.80 6.97 4.72
C GLU A 233 0.00 5.77 5.19
N ILE A 234 -0.68 5.91 6.32
CA ILE A 234 -1.54 4.86 6.89
C ILE A 234 -2.96 5.39 6.88
N TRP A 235 -3.83 4.74 6.12
CA TRP A 235 -5.23 5.15 5.96
C TRP A 235 -6.15 4.15 6.67
N PHE A 236 -7.07 4.66 7.50
CA PHE A 236 -7.96 3.81 8.31
C PHE A 236 -9.32 4.48 8.57
N LEU A 237 -10.30 3.67 8.99
CA LEU A 237 -11.63 4.12 9.40
C LEU A 237 -11.72 4.31 10.93
N SER A 238 -12.83 4.89 11.42
CA SER A 238 -12.96 5.49 12.77
C SER A 238 -12.64 4.57 13.94
N PHE A 239 -12.80 3.26 13.75
CA PHE A 239 -12.56 2.24 14.76
C PHE A 239 -11.35 1.35 14.44
N GLY A 240 -10.48 1.84 13.56
CA GLY A 240 -9.35 1.10 13.02
C GLY A 240 -8.03 1.31 13.70
N LEU A 241 -7.75 2.52 14.22
CA LEU A 241 -6.40 2.85 14.65
C LEU A 241 -6.02 2.12 15.94
N ASN A 242 -5.05 1.20 15.84
CA ASN A 242 -4.45 0.58 17.01
C ASN A 242 -3.80 1.66 17.93
N PHE A 243 -4.00 1.53 19.25
CA PHE A 243 -3.46 2.44 20.25
C PHE A 243 -1.94 2.62 20.16
N GLU A 244 -1.20 1.61 19.68
CA GLU A 244 0.24 1.73 19.47
C GLU A 244 0.63 2.83 18.47
N TYR A 245 -0.21 3.11 17.48
CA TYR A 245 -0.05 4.24 16.56
C TYR A 245 -0.37 5.59 17.22
N GLN A 246 -1.14 5.59 18.30
CA GLN A 246 -1.52 6.79 19.05
C GLN A 246 -0.44 7.21 20.06
N SER A 247 0.53 6.33 20.36
CA SER A 247 1.63 6.65 21.26
C SER A 247 2.48 7.82 20.73
N ASN A 248 2.81 8.78 21.61
CA ASN A 248 3.55 10.00 21.27
C ASN A 248 4.89 9.77 20.56
N LYS A 249 5.51 8.60 20.74
CA LYS A 249 6.77 8.22 20.10
C LYS A 249 6.59 7.85 18.63
N PHE A 250 5.44 7.28 18.25
CA PHE A 250 5.12 6.96 16.86
C PHE A 250 4.51 8.17 16.12
N ARG A 251 3.65 8.94 16.81
CA ARG A 251 3.05 10.19 16.29
C ARG A 251 4.10 11.22 15.87
N ARG A 252 5.12 11.45 16.70
CA ARG A 252 6.24 12.37 16.39
C ARG A 252 7.11 11.94 15.19
N SER A 253 7.03 10.67 14.77
CA SER A 253 7.78 10.14 13.62
C SER A 253 6.94 9.96 12.35
N ASN A 254 5.61 10.04 12.44
CA ASN A 254 4.68 9.79 11.34
C ASN A 254 3.42 10.64 11.49
N ASP A 255 3.46 11.87 10.96
CA ASP A 255 2.29 12.74 10.73
C ASP A 255 1.36 12.22 9.61
N ASN A 256 1.64 11.03 9.06
CA ASN A 256 1.02 10.52 7.84
C ASN A 256 -0.17 9.56 8.08
N CYS A 257 -0.79 9.62 9.27
CA CYS A 257 -2.00 8.87 9.58
C CYS A 257 -3.23 9.60 9.05
N GLN A 258 -3.91 9.03 8.06
CA GLN A 258 -5.07 9.61 7.39
C GLN A 258 -6.35 8.91 7.83
N PHE A 259 -7.32 9.71 8.24
CA PHE A 259 -8.54 9.21 8.85
C PHE A 259 -9.75 9.43 7.93
N LEU A 260 -10.33 8.33 7.43
CA LEU A 260 -11.53 8.30 6.59
C LEU A 260 -12.82 8.42 7.43
N LYS A 261 -12.97 9.52 8.19
CA LYS A 261 -14.07 9.66 9.16
C LYS A 261 -15.44 9.82 8.49
N LYS A 262 -15.54 10.72 7.52
CA LYS A 262 -16.82 11.12 6.91
C LYS A 262 -17.01 10.46 5.54
N GLU A 263 -15.92 9.96 4.98
CA GLU A 263 -15.82 9.41 3.63
C GLU A 263 -16.33 7.97 3.57
N TYR A 264 -16.58 7.31 4.71
CA TYR A 264 -17.06 5.93 4.73
C TYR A 264 -18.37 5.75 3.95
N LYS A 265 -19.28 6.73 3.95
CA LYS A 265 -20.53 6.69 3.16
C LYS A 265 -20.30 6.65 1.66
N LYS A 266 -19.16 7.17 1.20
CA LYS A 266 -18.76 7.25 -0.21
C LYS A 266 -17.87 6.10 -0.65
N ILE A 267 -17.33 5.35 0.31
CA ILE A 267 -16.38 4.25 0.07
C ILE A 267 -17.02 2.89 0.33
N LEU A 268 -17.92 2.81 1.30
CA LEU A 268 -18.54 1.58 1.77
C LEU A 268 -20.03 1.57 1.45
N TYR A 269 -20.53 0.39 1.13
CA TYR A 269 -21.95 0.18 0.86
C TYR A 269 -22.37 -1.25 1.18
N ALA A 270 -23.67 -1.46 1.19
CA ALA A 270 -24.33 -2.68 1.60
C ALA A 270 -25.27 -3.19 0.50
N ARG A 271 -25.17 -4.50 0.20
CA ARG A 271 -26.09 -5.19 -0.73
C ARG A 271 -26.98 -6.22 -0.01
N GLU A 272 -28.14 -6.48 -0.62
CA GLU A 272 -28.92 -7.73 -0.51
C GLU A 272 -29.70 -8.02 0.80
N LEU A 273 -29.78 -7.14 1.78
CA LEU A 273 -30.58 -7.37 3.01
C LEU A 273 -31.79 -6.42 3.12
N LYS A 274 -32.76 -6.75 3.99
CA LYS A 274 -33.87 -5.82 4.29
C LYS A 274 -33.24 -4.72 5.16
N GLY A 275 -33.18 -3.50 4.63
CA GLY A 275 -32.54 -2.40 5.33
C GLY A 275 -33.36 -1.98 6.55
N PRO A 276 -32.70 -1.44 7.59
CA PRO A 276 -33.39 -0.88 8.75
C PRO A 276 -34.14 0.42 8.48
N ARG A 277 -34.12 0.92 7.24
CA ARG A 277 -34.54 2.29 6.94
C ARG A 277 -36.04 2.38 6.68
N ASN A 278 -36.58 3.51 7.11
CA ASN A 278 -38.01 3.72 7.26
C ASN A 278 -38.78 3.93 5.94
N PHE A 279 -38.09 4.02 4.80
CA PHE A 279 -38.71 4.30 3.50
C PHE A 279 -38.03 3.50 2.37
N PRO A 280 -38.52 2.29 2.04
CA PRO A 280 -38.07 1.56 0.85
C PRO A 280 -38.72 2.15 -0.40
N VAL A 281 -37.90 2.50 -1.39
CA VAL A 281 -38.34 2.96 -2.71
C VAL A 281 -38.10 1.84 -3.73
N GLU A 282 -39.19 1.28 -4.26
CA GLU A 282 -39.13 0.30 -5.34
C GLU A 282 -39.01 1.00 -6.70
N ILE A 283 -37.99 0.60 -7.46
CA ILE A 283 -37.72 1.08 -8.81
C ILE A 283 -37.85 -0.12 -9.74
N LYS A 284 -38.90 -0.11 -10.57
CA LYS A 284 -39.14 -1.09 -11.63
C LYS A 284 -39.01 -0.35 -12.96
N HIS A 285 -37.91 -0.56 -13.68
CA HIS A 285 -37.61 0.12 -14.92
C HIS A 285 -36.61 -0.67 -15.77
N GLU A 286 -36.78 -0.68 -17.09
CA GLU A 286 -35.92 -1.46 -17.99
C GLU A 286 -34.46 -1.00 -18.04
N HIS A 287 -34.19 0.23 -17.58
CA HIS A 287 -32.84 0.78 -17.49
C HIS A 287 -32.11 0.39 -16.20
N VAL A 288 -32.79 -0.23 -15.23
CA VAL A 288 -32.16 -0.68 -13.97
C VAL A 288 -30.99 -1.62 -14.24
N LYS A 289 -31.08 -2.49 -15.25
CA LYS A 289 -30.00 -3.42 -15.64
C LYS A 289 -28.72 -2.74 -16.11
N PHE A 290 -28.79 -1.47 -16.50
CA PHE A 290 -27.63 -0.69 -16.92
C PHE A 290 -26.97 0.08 -15.78
N LEU A 291 -27.68 0.26 -14.66
CA LEU A 291 -27.13 0.88 -13.47
C LEU A 291 -26.10 -0.04 -12.82
N ASP A 292 -25.07 0.57 -12.23
CA ASP A 292 -24.07 -0.12 -11.48
C ASP A 292 -23.96 0.37 -10.03
N ASP A 293 -23.16 -0.30 -9.21
CA ASP A 293 -22.99 0.09 -7.80
C ASP A 293 -22.45 1.51 -7.60
N GLU A 294 -21.64 2.03 -8.53
CA GLU A 294 -21.07 3.37 -8.45
C GLU A 294 -22.13 4.43 -8.76
N ASP A 295 -23.02 4.17 -9.74
CA ASP A 295 -24.16 5.05 -10.02
C ASP A 295 -25.06 5.20 -8.78
N LEU A 296 -25.35 4.07 -8.13
CA LEU A 296 -26.12 4.07 -6.89
C LEU A 296 -25.36 4.75 -5.76
N LEU A 297 -24.07 4.45 -5.59
CA LEU A 297 -23.26 5.07 -4.55
C LEU A 297 -23.15 6.59 -4.71
N GLN A 298 -23.14 7.10 -5.94
CA GLN A 298 -23.20 8.53 -6.23
C GLN A 298 -24.53 9.14 -5.76
N LEU A 299 -25.66 8.54 -6.11
CA LEU A 299 -26.98 8.97 -5.61
C LEU A 299 -27.03 9.01 -4.08
N PHE A 300 -26.52 7.96 -3.41
CA PHE A 300 -26.46 7.91 -1.95
C PHE A 300 -25.54 8.99 -1.37
N SER A 301 -24.40 9.27 -2.02
CA SER A 301 -23.48 10.34 -1.63
C SER A 301 -24.15 11.71 -1.71
N ASP A 302 -24.94 11.98 -2.75
CA ASP A 302 -25.63 13.26 -2.95
C ASP A 302 -26.73 13.49 -1.89
N LEU A 303 -27.32 12.40 -1.39
CA LEU A 303 -28.30 12.41 -0.29
C LEU A 303 -27.67 12.41 1.12
N ASP A 304 -26.33 12.41 1.23
CA ASP A 304 -25.57 12.16 2.47
C ASP A 304 -26.07 10.92 3.24
N LEU A 305 -26.34 9.85 2.51
CA LEU A 305 -26.78 8.57 3.04
C LEU A 305 -25.68 7.51 2.87
N PHE A 306 -25.57 6.60 3.84
CA PHE A 306 -24.79 5.39 3.62
C PHE A 306 -25.46 4.53 2.53
N GLY A 307 -24.68 3.95 1.61
CA GLY A 307 -25.21 3.17 0.49
C GLY A 307 -25.89 1.87 0.92
N TYR A 308 -27.21 1.78 0.74
CA TYR A 308 -27.97 0.57 1.06
C TYR A 308 -29.04 0.29 0.00
N TRP A 309 -28.86 -0.77 -0.77
CA TRP A 309 -29.81 -1.18 -1.82
C TRP A 309 -29.87 -2.70 -2.01
N ARG A 310 -30.93 -3.13 -2.70
CA ARG A 310 -31.15 -4.54 -3.05
C ARG A 310 -31.60 -4.65 -4.49
N TRP A 311 -30.83 -5.40 -5.27
CA TRP A 311 -31.25 -5.92 -6.56
C TRP A 311 -32.23 -7.08 -6.35
N ILE A 312 -33.42 -6.98 -6.94
CA ILE A 312 -34.44 -8.03 -6.91
C ILE A 312 -34.28 -8.91 -8.16
N ASP A 313 -34.18 -8.27 -9.32
CA ASP A 313 -33.90 -8.84 -10.63
C ASP A 313 -33.24 -7.76 -11.52
N ASP A 314 -33.08 -8.03 -12.81
CA ASP A 314 -32.38 -7.13 -13.74
C ASP A 314 -33.11 -5.79 -13.93
N ASP A 315 -34.44 -5.74 -13.79
CA ASP A 315 -35.23 -4.52 -14.02
C ASP A 315 -35.84 -3.96 -12.72
N HIS A 316 -35.48 -4.54 -11.56
CA HIS A 316 -36.08 -4.20 -10.27
C HIS A 316 -35.03 -4.02 -9.15
N LEU A 317 -35.02 -2.81 -8.59
CA LEU A 317 -34.14 -2.38 -7.51
C LEU A 317 -34.97 -1.81 -6.35
N THR A 318 -34.53 -2.07 -5.11
CA THR A 318 -35.02 -1.36 -3.93
C THR A 318 -33.92 -0.50 -3.33
N ILE A 319 -34.21 0.80 -3.18
CA ILE A 319 -33.35 1.80 -2.52
C ILE A 319 -33.94 2.14 -1.16
N TYR A 320 -33.10 2.36 -0.16
CA TYR A 320 -33.54 2.59 1.22
C TYR A 320 -33.10 3.97 1.72
N VAL A 321 -34.06 4.84 2.05
CA VAL A 321 -33.82 6.22 2.51
C VAL A 321 -34.39 6.48 3.90
N ASN A 322 -34.00 7.59 4.52
CA ASN A 322 -34.34 7.90 5.92
C ASN A 322 -35.51 8.88 6.07
N THR A 323 -35.84 9.67 5.05
CA THR A 323 -36.90 10.68 5.12
C THR A 323 -37.76 10.71 3.85
N LYS A 324 -38.96 11.31 3.94
CA LYS A 324 -39.87 11.50 2.80
C LYS A 324 -39.30 12.45 1.74
N GLU A 325 -38.51 13.43 2.15
CA GLU A 325 -37.84 14.36 1.22
C GLU A 325 -36.82 13.60 0.37
N GLN A 326 -36.04 12.70 0.97
CA GLN A 326 -35.11 11.84 0.25
C GLN A 326 -35.83 10.86 -0.67
N GLU A 327 -36.98 10.31 -0.24
CA GLU A 327 -37.84 9.49 -1.09
C GLU A 327 -38.30 10.26 -2.33
N LYS A 328 -38.70 11.53 -2.18
CA LYS A 328 -39.05 12.39 -3.31
C LYS A 328 -37.87 12.56 -4.28
N VAL A 329 -36.67 12.81 -3.77
CA VAL A 329 -35.47 12.94 -4.62
C VAL A 329 -35.17 11.63 -5.36
N VAL A 330 -35.29 10.48 -4.71
CA VAL A 330 -35.10 9.18 -5.38
C VAL A 330 -36.17 8.93 -6.44
N ASN A 331 -37.42 9.34 -6.20
CA ASN A 331 -38.49 9.24 -7.20
C ASN A 331 -38.26 10.17 -8.39
N ASP A 332 -37.77 11.39 -8.17
CA ASP A 332 -37.40 12.32 -9.24
C ASP A 332 -36.22 11.77 -10.05
N TRP A 333 -35.19 11.23 -9.38
CA TRP A 333 -34.06 10.54 -10.01
C TRP A 333 -34.51 9.33 -10.83
N ARG A 334 -35.46 8.53 -10.29
CA ARG A 334 -36.07 7.41 -11.01
C ARG A 334 -36.71 7.82 -12.33
N ASN A 335 -37.30 9.01 -12.41
CA ASN A 335 -37.92 9.50 -13.65
C ASN A 335 -36.90 10.03 -14.67
N ALA A 336 -35.64 10.23 -14.25
CA ALA A 336 -34.56 10.74 -15.08
C ALA A 336 -33.64 9.63 -15.66
N ILE A 337 -33.70 8.42 -15.10
CA ILE A 337 -33.07 7.21 -15.64
C ILE A 337 -34.00 6.50 -16.60
#